data_AF-A0A1B8DDU4-F1
#
_entry.id   AF-A0A1B8DDU4-F1
#
_cell.length_a   1.000
_cell.length_b   1.000
_cell.length_c   1.000
_cell.angle_alpha   90.00
_cell.angle_beta   90.00
_cell.angle_gamma   90.00
#
_symmetry.space_group_name_H-M   'P 1'
#
loop_
_entity.id
_entity.type
_entity.pdbx_description
1 polymer ?
#
loop_
_entity_poly.entity_id
_entity_poly.type
_entity_poly.pdbx_seq_one_letter_code
_entity_poly.pdbx_strand_id
1 'polypeptide(L)'
;MLQDNTIRDLSVELFGSKYPSPVLVAPVGVNKIFHHEGECAVARAAANFSVPYIMSTASSTTPEEIAETSGSGSRWFQPYWPLNEDNEITISMLSRAKSAGFTTLVVTLDPWALSWRPKDLDNAYVPFYRGIGDVICLSDPVFQKKWKDGPGKGKSIQDDFQNACMGWEKTVFSGHSHTWEDIKFLKEHWDGPIPLQSIEDAELAVKAGVQGIVVSNHGGRQYDGAVGSLSMLPRIVDAVGDKLTVLFDSGIRTGADIMKALAL
;
A
#
# COMPACT_ATOMS: atom_id res chain seq x y z
N MET A 1 8.76 -11.21 -36.19
CA MET A 1 8.69 -12.51 -36.88
C MET A 1 10.11 -13.05 -37.03
N LEU A 2 10.30 -14.37 -37.06
CA LEU A 2 11.63 -15.02 -37.13
C LEU A 2 12.52 -14.80 -35.87
N GLN A 3 11.92 -14.90 -34.69
CA GLN A 3 12.63 -14.95 -33.40
C GLN A 3 12.29 -16.28 -32.73
N ASP A 4 13.30 -16.97 -32.19
CA ASP A 4 13.05 -18.18 -31.39
C ASP A 4 12.39 -17.77 -30.07
N ASN A 5 11.15 -18.20 -29.89
CA ASN A 5 10.34 -17.96 -28.70
C ASN A 5 9.86 -19.27 -28.07
N THR A 6 10.60 -20.37 -28.28
CA THR A 6 10.24 -21.69 -27.74
C THR A 6 10.39 -21.77 -26.22
N ILE A 7 11.31 -21.00 -25.65
CA ILE A 7 11.51 -20.82 -24.21
C ILE A 7 11.28 -19.34 -23.87
N ARG A 8 10.37 -19.05 -22.93
CA ARG A 8 10.17 -17.69 -22.40
C ARG A 8 10.48 -17.72 -20.92
N ASP A 9 11.32 -16.79 -20.48
CA ASP A 9 11.54 -16.50 -19.07
C ASP A 9 10.82 -15.19 -18.73
N LEU A 10 9.83 -15.27 -17.84
CA LEU A 10 9.12 -14.10 -17.30
C LEU A 10 9.63 -13.72 -15.92
N SER A 11 10.68 -14.39 -15.43
CA SER A 11 11.20 -14.10 -14.11
C SER A 11 11.81 -12.71 -14.04
N VAL A 12 11.66 -12.08 -12.89
CA VAL A 12 12.16 -10.73 -12.61
C VAL A 12 12.83 -10.73 -11.24
N GLU A 13 13.87 -9.92 -11.09
CA GLU A 13 14.45 -9.64 -9.77
C GLU A 13 13.95 -8.27 -9.32
N LEU A 14 13.23 -8.23 -8.19
CA LEU A 14 12.80 -6.99 -7.56
C LEU A 14 13.40 -6.92 -6.17
N PHE A 15 14.18 -5.87 -5.93
CA PHE A 15 14.77 -5.59 -4.62
C PHE A 15 15.56 -6.77 -4.01
N GLY A 16 16.31 -7.50 -4.83
CA GLY A 16 17.12 -8.65 -4.41
C GLY A 16 16.35 -9.97 -4.25
N SER A 17 15.05 -10.00 -4.60
CA SER A 17 14.24 -11.22 -4.62
C SER A 17 13.84 -11.58 -6.04
N LYS A 18 14.05 -12.85 -6.43
CA LYS A 18 13.65 -13.37 -7.74
C LYS A 18 12.22 -13.91 -7.70
N TYR A 19 11.38 -13.42 -8.61
CA TYR A 19 9.99 -13.82 -8.79
C TYR A 19 9.81 -14.51 -10.15
N PRO A 20 8.89 -15.49 -10.27
CA PRO A 20 8.67 -16.23 -11.52
C PRO A 20 7.90 -15.42 -12.58
N SER A 21 7.29 -14.30 -12.20
CA SER A 21 6.54 -13.42 -13.10
C SER A 21 6.63 -11.97 -12.64
N PRO A 22 6.44 -10.97 -13.52
CA PRO A 22 6.50 -9.55 -13.18
C PRO A 22 5.14 -9.02 -12.71
N VAL A 23 4.41 -9.81 -11.94
CA VAL A 23 3.05 -9.49 -11.47
C VAL A 23 3.04 -9.52 -9.95
N LEU A 24 2.41 -8.50 -9.37
CA LEU A 24 2.22 -8.32 -7.94
C LEU A 24 0.74 -8.05 -7.68
N VAL A 25 0.27 -8.42 -6.48
CA VAL A 25 -1.07 -8.05 -6.03
C VAL A 25 -0.99 -6.68 -5.37
N ALA A 26 -1.56 -5.66 -6.04
CA ALA A 26 -1.63 -4.28 -5.55
C ALA A 26 -2.40 -4.16 -4.23
N PRO A 27 -2.10 -3.15 -3.40
CA PRO A 27 -2.78 -2.94 -2.13
C PRO A 27 -4.23 -2.52 -2.36
N VAL A 28 -5.16 -3.38 -1.95
CA VAL A 28 -6.59 -3.09 -1.89
C VAL A 28 -7.05 -3.39 -0.47
N GLY A 29 -7.50 -2.36 0.22
CA GLY A 29 -8.09 -2.47 1.55
C GLY A 29 -9.54 -2.98 1.52
N VAL A 30 -10.12 -3.11 2.71
CA VAL A 30 -11.53 -3.43 2.97
C VAL A 30 -12.00 -4.74 2.33
N ASN A 31 -11.13 -5.75 2.18
CA ASN A 31 -11.46 -6.93 1.36
C ASN A 31 -12.63 -7.77 1.92
N LYS A 32 -12.97 -7.62 3.21
CA LYS A 32 -14.15 -8.25 3.81
C LYS A 32 -15.49 -7.74 3.27
N ILE A 33 -15.52 -6.65 2.50
CA ILE A 33 -16.72 -6.24 1.75
C ILE A 33 -16.98 -7.14 0.53
N PHE A 34 -15.94 -7.79 -0.01
CA PHE A 34 -16.05 -8.67 -1.17
C PHE A 34 -16.23 -10.14 -0.76
N HIS A 35 -15.50 -10.59 0.26
CA HIS A 35 -15.56 -11.98 0.72
C HIS A 35 -15.18 -12.07 2.21
N HIS A 36 -15.83 -12.97 2.96
CA HIS A 36 -15.64 -13.10 4.41
C HIS A 36 -14.20 -13.43 4.84
N GLU A 37 -13.44 -14.16 4.01
CA GLU A 37 -12.01 -14.42 4.25
C GLU A 37 -11.11 -13.20 4.03
N GLY A 38 -11.60 -12.13 3.37
CA GLY A 38 -10.88 -10.88 3.16
C GLY A 38 -9.46 -11.04 2.60
N GLU A 39 -8.52 -10.35 3.22
CA GLU A 39 -7.10 -10.33 2.86
C GLU A 39 -6.44 -11.71 2.96
N CYS A 40 -6.88 -12.59 3.86
CA CYS A 40 -6.33 -13.94 3.99
C CYS A 40 -6.52 -14.77 2.70
N ALA A 41 -7.68 -14.67 2.04
CA ALA A 41 -7.90 -15.37 0.78
C ALA A 41 -6.97 -14.88 -0.33
N VAL A 42 -6.76 -13.56 -0.40
CA VAL A 42 -5.88 -12.92 -1.38
C VAL A 42 -4.42 -13.28 -1.12
N ALA A 43 -3.97 -13.21 0.13
CA ALA A 43 -2.61 -13.55 0.53
C ALA A 43 -2.29 -15.04 0.28
N ARG A 44 -3.25 -15.94 0.54
CA ARG A 44 -3.12 -17.37 0.22
C ARG A 44 -3.00 -17.60 -1.28
N ALA A 45 -3.81 -16.93 -2.09
CA ALA A 45 -3.74 -17.02 -3.53
C ALA A 45 -2.38 -16.50 -4.05
N ALA A 46 -1.93 -15.34 -3.58
CA ALA A 46 -0.65 -14.75 -3.95
C ALA A 46 0.52 -15.70 -3.63
N ALA A 47 0.51 -16.32 -2.45
CA ALA A 47 1.50 -17.33 -2.07
C ALA A 47 1.47 -18.55 -3.01
N ASN A 48 0.28 -19.09 -3.33
CA ASN A 48 0.13 -20.22 -4.24
C ASN A 48 0.66 -19.93 -5.66
N PHE A 49 0.51 -18.68 -6.13
CA PHE A 49 1.03 -18.25 -7.44
C PHE A 49 2.45 -17.68 -7.38
N SER A 50 3.09 -17.66 -6.19
CA SER A 50 4.42 -17.11 -5.98
C SER A 50 4.56 -15.65 -6.45
N VAL A 51 3.51 -14.85 -6.28
CA VAL A 51 3.51 -13.41 -6.55
C VAL A 51 3.49 -12.64 -5.22
N PRO A 52 4.18 -11.49 -5.12
CA PRO A 52 4.10 -10.63 -3.94
C PRO A 52 2.66 -10.19 -3.66
N TYR A 53 2.26 -10.27 -2.39
CA TYR A 53 1.05 -9.62 -1.88
C TYR A 53 1.42 -8.31 -1.19
N ILE A 54 0.87 -7.19 -1.68
CA ILE A 54 1.01 -5.89 -1.03
C ILE A 54 -0.21 -5.66 -0.14
N MET A 55 -0.02 -5.72 1.18
CA MET A 55 -1.08 -5.47 2.16
C MET A 55 -1.30 -3.96 2.33
N SER A 56 -2.55 -3.51 2.30
CA SER A 56 -2.92 -2.13 2.59
C SER A 56 -3.03 -1.87 4.09
N THR A 57 -2.81 -0.61 4.50
CA THR A 57 -3.16 -0.15 5.85
C THR A 57 -4.65 -0.25 6.15
N ALA A 58 -5.49 -0.07 5.12
CA ALA A 58 -6.93 -0.25 5.20
C ALA A 58 -7.35 -1.74 5.23
N SER A 59 -6.67 -2.58 6.00
CA SER A 59 -6.91 -4.02 6.04
C SER A 59 -7.99 -4.42 7.05
N SER A 60 -8.78 -5.45 6.70
CA SER A 60 -9.76 -6.08 7.60
C SER A 60 -9.20 -7.29 8.37
N THR A 61 -7.89 -7.50 8.27
CA THR A 61 -7.14 -8.63 8.85
C THR A 61 -5.77 -8.13 9.31
N THR A 62 -5.24 -8.65 10.42
CA THR A 62 -3.95 -8.23 10.97
C THR A 62 -2.77 -8.69 10.09
N PRO A 63 -1.61 -7.99 10.12
CA PRO A 63 -0.42 -8.46 9.42
C PRO A 63 0.04 -9.84 9.91
N GLU A 64 -0.18 -10.15 11.20
CA GLU A 64 0.15 -11.44 11.81
C GLU A 64 -0.69 -12.59 11.21
N GLU A 65 -2.02 -12.43 11.11
CA GLU A 65 -2.91 -13.42 10.49
C GLU A 65 -2.62 -13.62 8.99
N ILE A 66 -2.26 -12.54 8.28
CA ILE A 66 -1.85 -12.61 6.87
C ILE A 66 -0.54 -13.41 6.74
N ALA A 67 0.43 -13.19 7.63
CA ALA A 67 1.68 -13.93 7.63
C ALA A 67 1.47 -15.42 7.93
N GLU A 68 0.64 -15.75 8.92
CA GLU A 68 0.26 -17.13 9.22
C GLU A 68 -0.39 -17.80 8.01
N THR A 69 -1.35 -17.13 7.37
CA THR A 69 -2.11 -17.70 6.25
C THR A 69 -1.26 -17.90 4.98
N SER A 70 -0.34 -16.98 4.71
CA SER A 70 0.48 -17.00 3.49
C SER A 70 1.82 -17.73 3.66
N GLY A 71 2.20 -18.14 4.86
CA GLY A 71 3.40 -18.92 5.14
C GLY A 71 4.67 -18.26 4.60
N SER A 72 5.36 -18.94 3.67
CA SER A 72 6.57 -18.40 3.02
C SER A 72 6.29 -17.48 1.82
N GLY A 73 5.03 -17.13 1.55
CA GLY A 73 4.65 -16.19 0.48
C GLY A 73 5.30 -14.82 0.67
N SER A 74 5.63 -14.15 -0.45
CA SER A 74 6.25 -12.81 -0.39
C SER A 74 5.20 -11.76 0.00
N ARG A 75 5.54 -10.92 0.99
CA ARG A 75 4.65 -9.94 1.59
C ARG A 75 5.28 -8.56 1.61
N TRP A 76 4.59 -7.57 1.08
CA TRP A 76 4.96 -6.16 1.09
C TRP A 76 3.86 -5.37 1.80
N PHE A 77 4.22 -4.25 2.43
CA PHE A 77 3.29 -3.48 3.24
C PHE A 77 3.12 -2.08 2.65
N GLN A 78 1.88 -1.62 2.55
CA GLN A 78 1.53 -0.28 2.11
C GLN A 78 1.00 0.52 3.30
N PRO A 79 1.79 1.48 3.85
CA PRO A 79 1.33 2.39 4.87
C PRO A 79 0.45 3.49 4.27
N TYR A 80 -0.74 3.71 4.84
CA TYR A 80 -1.23 5.08 4.95
C TYR A 80 -0.52 5.67 6.17
N TRP A 81 0.26 6.71 5.93
CA TRP A 81 1.27 7.19 6.86
C TRP A 81 0.66 8.25 7.79
N PRO A 82 0.53 7.96 9.10
CA PRO A 82 0.15 8.98 10.08
C PRO A 82 1.13 10.15 10.09
N LEU A 83 0.62 11.36 10.37
CA LEU A 83 1.46 12.56 10.49
C LEU A 83 2.52 12.41 11.60
N ASN A 84 3.51 13.32 11.57
CA ASN A 84 4.65 13.28 12.48
C ASN A 84 4.28 13.32 13.98
N GLU A 85 3.11 13.85 14.33
CA GLU A 85 2.56 13.84 15.70
C GLU A 85 2.07 12.47 16.19
N ASP A 86 1.93 11.53 15.27
CA ASP A 86 1.52 10.13 15.45
C ASP A 86 2.66 9.15 15.09
N ASN A 87 3.91 9.62 15.06
CA ASN A 87 5.08 8.82 14.68
C ASN A 87 5.24 7.52 15.49
N GLU A 88 4.83 7.50 16.76
CA GLU A 88 4.81 6.28 17.58
C GLU A 88 3.87 5.20 17.03
N ILE A 89 2.75 5.59 16.41
CA ILE A 89 1.82 4.66 15.74
C ILE A 89 2.48 4.15 14.46
N THR A 90 3.12 5.03 13.68
CA THR A 90 3.88 4.64 12.49
C THR A 90 4.96 3.61 12.83
N ILE A 91 5.75 3.84 13.90
CA ILE A 91 6.77 2.89 14.37
C ILE A 91 6.14 1.55 14.74
N SER A 92 5.00 1.56 15.45
CA SER A 92 4.30 0.34 15.86
C SER A 92 3.82 -0.46 14.64
N MET A 93 3.19 0.20 13.66
CA MET A 93 2.74 -0.43 12.42
C MET A 93 3.90 -1.06 11.63
N LEU A 94 4.99 -0.32 11.43
CA LEU A 94 6.17 -0.81 10.72
C LEU A 94 6.83 -1.98 11.45
N SER A 95 6.93 -1.91 12.78
CA SER A 95 7.48 -2.98 13.62
C SER A 95 6.66 -4.26 13.54
N ARG A 96 5.33 -4.15 13.56
CA ARG A 96 4.41 -5.29 13.39
C ARG A 96 4.52 -5.91 12.00
N ALA A 97 4.51 -5.10 10.95
CA ALA A 97 4.71 -5.58 9.58
C ALA A 97 6.07 -6.30 9.44
N LYS A 98 7.15 -5.71 9.96
CA LYS A 98 8.49 -6.34 9.94
C LYS A 98 8.51 -7.67 10.69
N SER A 99 7.90 -7.72 11.87
CA SER A 99 7.81 -8.94 12.68
C SER A 99 6.98 -10.04 12.00
N ALA A 100 5.99 -9.65 11.19
CA ALA A 100 5.19 -10.54 10.33
C ALA A 100 5.90 -10.92 9.00
N GLY A 101 7.17 -10.55 8.83
CA GLY A 101 8.00 -10.94 7.69
C GLY A 101 7.70 -10.17 6.40
N PHE A 102 7.13 -8.96 6.51
CA PHE A 102 7.00 -8.07 5.36
C PHE A 102 8.37 -7.46 5.01
N THR A 103 8.71 -7.43 3.72
CA THR A 103 10.08 -7.11 3.27
C THR A 103 10.21 -5.76 2.57
N THR A 104 9.13 -5.21 2.03
CA THR A 104 9.12 -3.99 1.23
C THR A 104 8.00 -3.05 1.71
N LEU A 105 8.27 -1.74 1.74
CA LEU A 105 7.34 -0.71 2.19
C LEU A 105 6.89 0.16 1.00
N VAL A 106 5.69 -0.07 0.49
CA VAL A 106 5.14 0.67 -0.65
C VAL A 106 4.40 1.91 -0.14
N VAL A 107 5.05 3.06 -0.10
CA VAL A 107 4.48 4.28 0.51
C VAL A 107 3.54 4.96 -0.47
N THR A 108 2.25 5.03 -0.14
CA THR A 108 1.25 5.71 -0.96
C THR A 108 1.16 7.19 -0.58
N LEU A 109 1.36 8.09 -1.54
CA LEU A 109 1.47 9.54 -1.31
C LEU A 109 0.20 10.33 -1.66
N ASP A 110 -0.72 9.75 -2.43
CA ASP A 110 -1.92 10.40 -2.96
C ASP A 110 -3.21 10.39 -2.10
N PRO A 111 -3.32 9.70 -0.94
CA PRO A 111 -4.52 9.71 -0.12
C PRO A 111 -4.23 10.29 1.26
N TRP A 112 -3.84 11.56 1.31
CA TRP A 112 -3.81 12.33 2.56
C TRP A 112 -5.21 12.80 2.99
N ALA A 113 -6.19 12.74 2.08
CA ALA A 113 -7.61 12.92 2.36
C ALA A 113 -8.43 11.85 1.61
N LEU A 114 -9.59 11.49 2.18
CA LEU A 114 -10.58 10.71 1.46
C LEU A 114 -11.12 11.52 0.27
N SER A 115 -11.17 10.85 -0.87
CA SER A 115 -11.52 11.46 -2.15
C SER A 115 -13.03 11.62 -2.35
N TRP A 116 -13.39 12.53 -3.24
CA TRP A 116 -14.77 12.71 -3.67
C TRP A 116 -15.20 11.57 -4.59
N ARG A 117 -15.93 10.59 -4.04
CA ARG A 117 -16.45 9.44 -4.78
C ARG A 117 -17.97 9.49 -4.80
N PRO A 118 -18.61 10.00 -5.87
CA PRO A 118 -20.06 10.23 -5.91
C PRO A 118 -20.89 9.01 -5.53
N LYS A 119 -20.49 7.82 -6.00
CA LYS A 119 -21.18 6.57 -5.68
C LYS A 119 -21.16 6.24 -4.18
N ASP A 120 -20.06 6.52 -3.48
CA ASP A 120 -19.97 6.27 -2.04
C ASP A 120 -20.80 7.32 -1.28
N LEU A 121 -20.78 8.58 -1.73
CA LEU A 121 -21.55 9.70 -1.15
C LEU A 121 -23.06 9.51 -1.29
N ASP A 122 -23.53 9.15 -2.50
CA ASP A 122 -24.95 8.91 -2.80
C ASP A 122 -25.54 7.77 -1.95
N ASN A 123 -24.69 6.83 -1.54
CA ASN A 123 -25.09 5.67 -0.73
C ASN A 123 -24.73 5.80 0.76
N ALA A 124 -24.15 6.94 1.19
CA ALA A 124 -23.60 7.12 2.53
C ALA A 124 -22.72 5.93 2.97
N TYR A 125 -21.87 5.46 2.06
CA TYR A 125 -21.13 4.21 2.21
C TYR A 125 -19.68 4.46 2.64
N VAL A 126 -19.39 4.18 3.92
CA VAL A 126 -18.03 4.23 4.49
C VAL A 126 -17.80 2.98 5.34
N PRO A 127 -17.12 1.94 4.82
CA PRO A 127 -16.93 0.67 5.53
C PRO A 127 -16.11 0.81 6.82
N PHE A 128 -15.18 1.77 6.87
CA PHE A 128 -14.37 2.08 8.04
C PHE A 128 -15.22 2.38 9.28
N TYR A 129 -16.39 3.02 9.14
CA TYR A 129 -17.26 3.29 10.30
C TYR A 129 -17.85 2.03 10.95
N ARG A 130 -17.71 0.87 10.29
CA ARG A 130 -18.06 -0.46 10.81
C ARG A 130 -16.82 -1.28 11.19
N GLY A 131 -15.63 -0.66 11.21
CA GLY A 131 -14.33 -1.28 11.47
C GLY A 131 -13.82 -2.18 10.34
N ILE A 132 -14.47 -2.17 9.17
CA ILE A 132 -14.00 -2.91 8.00
C ILE A 132 -12.91 -2.05 7.35
N GLY A 133 -11.66 -2.52 7.43
CA GLY A 133 -10.48 -1.76 6.99
C GLY A 133 -9.64 -1.17 8.13
N ASP A 134 -10.10 -1.26 9.38
CA ASP A 134 -9.45 -0.59 10.52
C ASP A 134 -8.69 -1.54 11.43
N VAL A 135 -8.53 -2.80 11.02
CA VAL A 135 -7.97 -3.83 11.92
C VAL A 135 -6.56 -3.49 12.36
N ILE A 136 -5.79 -2.75 11.57
CA ILE A 136 -4.47 -2.26 11.99
C ILE A 136 -4.57 -1.47 13.29
N CYS A 137 -5.39 -0.41 13.35
CA CYS A 137 -5.51 0.41 14.55
C CYS A 137 -6.25 -0.31 15.68
N LEU A 138 -7.27 -1.10 15.34
CA LEU A 138 -8.06 -1.85 16.31
C LEU A 138 -7.22 -2.93 17.02
N SER A 139 -6.11 -3.37 16.41
CA SER A 139 -5.17 -4.32 17.01
C SER A 139 -3.86 -3.67 17.45
N ASP A 140 -3.62 -2.39 17.17
CA ASP A 140 -2.36 -1.73 17.47
C ASP A 140 -2.31 -1.25 18.92
N PRO A 141 -1.35 -1.73 19.74
CA PRO A 141 -1.30 -1.38 21.16
C PRO A 141 -1.00 0.10 21.40
N VAL A 142 -0.27 0.77 20.50
CA VAL A 142 0.06 2.18 20.64
C VAL A 142 -1.17 3.04 20.34
N PHE A 143 -1.89 2.74 19.26
CA PHE A 143 -3.16 3.40 18.95
C PHE A 143 -4.19 3.18 20.06
N GLN A 144 -4.39 1.94 20.53
CA GLN A 144 -5.33 1.64 21.62
C GLN A 144 -5.04 2.44 22.89
N LYS A 145 -3.76 2.54 23.25
CA LYS A 145 -3.32 3.34 24.39
C LYS A 145 -3.57 4.83 24.16
N LYS A 146 -3.16 5.38 23.00
CA LYS A 146 -3.36 6.79 22.65
C LYS A 146 -4.84 7.16 22.63
N TRP A 147 -5.69 6.27 22.11
CA TRP A 147 -7.14 6.43 22.15
C TRP A 147 -7.65 6.55 23.59
N LYS A 148 -7.33 5.57 24.44
CA LYS A 148 -7.79 5.54 25.83
C LYS A 148 -7.32 6.75 26.63
N ASP A 149 -6.04 7.11 26.51
CA ASP A 149 -5.42 8.17 27.29
C ASP A 149 -5.77 9.58 26.76
N GLY A 150 -6.30 9.69 25.54
CA GLY A 150 -6.64 10.95 24.88
C GLY A 150 -8.08 10.99 24.37
N PRO A 151 -8.33 10.87 23.04
CA PRO A 151 -9.66 11.10 22.45
C PRO A 151 -10.81 10.27 23.03
N GLY A 152 -10.54 9.04 23.43
CA GLY A 152 -11.50 8.13 24.05
C GLY A 152 -11.83 8.45 25.51
N LYS A 153 -11.12 9.40 26.14
CA LYS A 153 -11.39 9.91 27.50
C LYS A 153 -11.54 8.79 28.54
N GLY A 154 -10.61 7.84 28.52
CA GLY A 154 -10.57 6.68 29.42
C GLY A 154 -11.32 5.45 28.91
N LYS A 155 -12.11 5.55 27.83
CA LYS A 155 -12.78 4.41 27.21
C LYS A 155 -11.81 3.57 26.38
N SER A 156 -11.97 2.25 26.43
CA SER A 156 -11.30 1.36 25.50
C SER A 156 -11.83 1.55 24.08
N ILE A 157 -11.10 1.05 23.07
CA ILE A 157 -11.64 1.02 21.71
C ILE A 157 -12.88 0.12 21.60
N GLN A 158 -13.05 -0.88 22.47
CA GLN A 158 -14.23 -1.74 22.46
C GLN A 158 -15.46 -1.00 22.97
N ASP A 159 -15.28 -0.16 24.00
CA ASP A 159 -16.35 0.65 24.58
C ASP A 159 -16.71 1.89 23.73
N ASP A 160 -15.84 2.27 22.79
CA ASP A 160 -15.97 3.47 21.96
C ASP A 160 -15.68 3.19 20.47
N PHE A 161 -16.05 1.99 20.02
CA PHE A 161 -15.62 1.39 18.75
C PHE A 161 -15.79 2.28 17.53
N GLN A 162 -16.99 2.81 17.30
CA GLN A 162 -17.27 3.61 16.12
C GLN A 162 -16.46 4.92 16.13
N ASN A 163 -16.30 5.55 17.29
CA ASN A 163 -15.49 6.76 17.42
C ASN A 163 -14.00 6.45 17.22
N ALA A 164 -13.52 5.30 17.72
CA ALA A 164 -12.14 4.86 17.51
C ALA A 164 -11.84 4.65 16.02
N CYS A 165 -12.76 4.03 15.27
CA CYS A 165 -12.65 3.89 13.81
C CYS A 165 -12.62 5.27 13.12
N MET A 166 -13.51 6.19 13.49
CA MET A 166 -13.49 7.57 12.96
C MET A 166 -12.23 8.34 13.36
N GLY A 167 -11.67 8.07 14.52
CA GLY A 167 -10.40 8.64 14.99
C GLY A 167 -9.22 8.15 14.15
N TRP A 168 -9.22 6.85 13.83
CA TRP A 168 -8.22 6.27 12.94
C TRP A 168 -8.23 6.91 11.56
N GLU A 169 -9.41 7.04 10.96
CA GLU A 169 -9.58 7.73 9.67
C GLU A 169 -9.00 9.14 9.70
N LYS A 170 -9.17 9.89 10.79
CA LYS A 170 -8.56 11.23 10.94
C LYS A 170 -7.04 11.18 11.08
N THR A 171 -6.50 10.13 11.69
CA THR A 171 -5.05 9.94 11.84
C THR A 171 -4.39 9.66 10.49
N VAL A 172 -4.97 8.77 9.67
CA VAL A 172 -4.36 8.38 8.37
C VAL A 172 -4.81 9.25 7.18
N PHE A 173 -5.96 9.91 7.27
CA PHE A 173 -6.48 10.85 6.26
C PHE A 173 -6.61 12.26 6.86
N SER A 174 -5.50 12.75 7.41
CA SER A 174 -5.41 14.00 8.18
C SER A 174 -5.70 15.29 7.41
N GLY A 175 -5.80 15.21 6.08
CA GLY A 175 -5.90 16.37 5.20
C GLY A 175 -4.55 17.01 4.86
N HIS A 176 -3.43 16.45 5.34
CA HIS A 176 -2.09 17.00 5.13
C HIS A 176 -1.16 15.95 4.51
N SER A 177 -0.38 16.36 3.52
CA SER A 177 0.67 15.53 2.91
C SER A 177 1.96 15.60 3.72
N HIS A 178 2.70 14.49 3.75
CA HIS A 178 4.09 14.47 4.18
C HIS A 178 5.00 15.27 3.23
N THR A 179 6.16 15.69 3.73
CA THR A 179 7.20 16.31 2.92
C THR A 179 8.29 15.31 2.55
N TRP A 180 9.18 15.70 1.62
CA TRP A 180 10.31 14.85 1.21
C TRP A 180 11.28 14.57 2.36
N GLU A 181 11.41 15.49 3.32
CA GLU A 181 12.25 15.34 4.51
C GLU A 181 11.75 14.22 5.43
N ASP A 182 10.44 14.02 5.50
CA ASP A 182 9.83 13.00 6.36
C ASP A 182 10.26 11.59 5.93
N ILE A 183 10.65 11.37 4.67
CA ILE A 183 11.11 10.05 4.17
C ILE A 183 12.28 9.52 5.00
N LYS A 184 13.10 10.41 5.57
CA LYS A 184 14.20 10.04 6.48
C LYS A 184 13.68 9.23 7.67
N PHE A 185 12.51 9.57 8.21
CA PHE A 185 11.89 8.85 9.31
C PHE A 185 11.55 7.40 8.92
N LEU A 186 10.96 7.19 7.74
CA LEU A 186 10.69 5.83 7.26
C LEU A 186 11.97 5.02 7.07
N LYS A 187 13.04 5.63 6.55
CA LYS A 187 14.35 4.99 6.37
C LYS A 187 15.04 4.64 7.70
N GLU A 188 14.76 5.39 8.76
CA GLU A 188 15.27 5.10 10.12
C GLU A 188 14.54 3.91 10.78
N HIS A 189 13.29 3.66 10.37
CA HIS A 189 12.42 2.65 10.98
C HIS A 189 12.07 1.46 10.07
N TRP A 190 12.58 1.44 8.83
CA TRP A 190 12.42 0.35 7.87
C TRP A 190 13.73 0.06 7.14
N ASP A 191 14.24 -1.17 7.30
CA ASP A 191 15.53 -1.58 6.73
C ASP A 191 15.41 -2.05 5.26
N GLY A 192 14.18 -2.27 4.78
CA GLY A 192 13.92 -2.80 3.45
C GLY A 192 13.74 -1.71 2.39
N PRO A 193 13.39 -2.11 1.15
CA PRO A 193 13.12 -1.19 0.06
C PRO A 193 11.84 -0.37 0.32
N ILE A 194 11.86 0.90 -0.09
CA ILE A 194 10.75 1.86 0.10
C ILE A 194 10.29 2.45 -1.24
N PRO A 195 9.62 1.69 -2.13
CA PRO A 195 9.07 2.28 -3.34
C PRO A 195 7.96 3.31 -3.01
N LEU A 196 8.00 4.47 -3.67
CA LEU A 196 6.97 5.51 -3.51
C LEU A 196 5.91 5.37 -4.60
N GLN A 197 4.64 5.33 -4.25
CA GLN A 197 3.54 5.30 -5.22
C GLN A 197 3.12 6.74 -5.58
N SER A 198 3.36 7.12 -6.83
CA SER A 198 3.16 8.48 -7.36
C SER A 198 3.15 8.49 -8.89
N ILE A 199 2.51 9.48 -9.49
CA ILE A 199 2.64 9.84 -10.93
C ILE A 199 3.52 11.08 -11.15
N GLU A 200 4.09 11.62 -10.09
CA GLU A 200 4.84 12.87 -10.06
C GLU A 200 6.19 12.71 -9.35
N ASP A 201 7.07 13.69 -9.55
CA ASP A 201 8.28 13.91 -8.76
C ASP A 201 9.29 12.73 -8.71
N ALA A 202 9.39 11.97 -9.81
CA ALA A 202 10.29 10.83 -9.91
C ALA A 202 11.77 11.20 -9.67
N GLU A 203 12.21 12.39 -10.11
CA GLU A 203 13.57 12.89 -9.81
C GLU A 203 13.79 13.20 -8.32
N LEU A 204 12.74 13.62 -7.60
CA LEU A 204 12.83 13.85 -6.16
C LEU A 204 12.86 12.52 -5.41
N ALA A 205 12.16 11.49 -5.88
CA ALA A 205 12.28 10.13 -5.35
C ALA A 205 13.72 9.61 -5.48
N VAL A 206 14.39 9.85 -6.62
CA VAL A 206 15.83 9.55 -6.77
C VAL A 206 16.66 10.28 -5.71
N LYS A 207 16.43 11.59 -5.51
CA LYS A 207 17.17 12.40 -4.53
C LYS A 207 16.91 11.99 -3.08
N ALA A 208 15.70 11.51 -2.77
CA ALA A 208 15.35 10.96 -1.45
C ALA A 208 16.08 9.63 -1.15
N GLY A 209 16.65 9.00 -2.17
CA GLY A 209 17.38 7.74 -2.05
C GLY A 209 16.48 6.58 -1.64
N VAL A 210 15.27 6.55 -2.18
CA VAL A 210 14.39 5.38 -2.15
C VAL A 210 14.81 4.36 -3.22
N GLN A 211 14.23 3.16 -3.21
CA GLN A 211 14.66 2.06 -4.09
C GLN A 211 13.75 1.91 -5.32
N GLY A 212 12.57 2.51 -5.31
CA GLY A 212 11.64 2.38 -6.43
C GLY A 212 10.55 3.45 -6.47
N ILE A 213 9.76 3.38 -7.53
CA ILE A 213 8.55 4.18 -7.72
C ILE A 213 7.44 3.28 -8.29
N VAL A 214 6.21 3.43 -7.80
CA VAL A 214 5.02 2.80 -8.38
C VAL A 214 4.24 3.88 -9.13
N VAL A 215 4.28 3.82 -10.46
CA VAL A 215 3.54 4.74 -11.33
C VAL A 215 2.05 4.43 -11.24
N SER A 216 1.32 5.26 -10.50
CA SER A 216 -0.07 5.01 -10.11
C SER A 216 -0.84 6.30 -9.90
N ASN A 217 -2.09 6.32 -10.35
CA ASN A 217 -3.06 7.37 -10.01
C ASN A 217 -4.19 6.82 -9.12
N HIS A 218 -3.87 5.78 -8.33
CA HIS A 218 -4.80 5.08 -7.45
C HIS A 218 -5.97 4.43 -8.18
N GLY A 219 -5.77 4.00 -9.43
CA GLY A 219 -6.84 3.50 -10.29
C GLY A 219 -7.90 4.55 -10.63
N GLY A 220 -7.53 5.84 -10.64
CA GLY A 220 -8.44 6.95 -10.89
C GLY A 220 -9.41 7.21 -9.74
N ARG A 221 -9.09 6.77 -8.52
CA ARG A 221 -10.01 6.83 -7.37
C ARG A 221 -9.77 8.01 -6.44
N GLN A 222 -8.69 8.76 -6.61
CA GLN A 222 -8.31 9.86 -5.72
C GLN A 222 -8.62 11.24 -6.30
N TYR A 223 -8.06 11.56 -7.46
CA TYR A 223 -8.27 12.85 -8.12
C TYR A 223 -8.90 12.63 -9.50
N ASP A 224 -10.16 13.07 -9.65
CA ASP A 224 -10.84 13.06 -10.95
C ASP A 224 -10.26 14.18 -11.83
N GLY A 225 -9.74 13.80 -13.01
CA GLY A 225 -8.91 14.66 -13.85
C GLY A 225 -7.39 14.43 -13.73
N ALA A 226 -6.95 13.44 -12.96
CA ALA A 226 -5.56 12.99 -13.00
C ALA A 226 -5.19 12.46 -14.39
N VAL A 227 -3.93 12.65 -14.78
CA VAL A 227 -3.39 12.02 -16.00
C VAL A 227 -3.42 10.49 -15.86
N GLY A 228 -3.58 9.80 -16.98
CA GLY A 228 -3.51 8.34 -17.00
C GLY A 228 -2.10 7.84 -16.66
N SER A 229 -1.99 6.89 -15.73
CA SER A 229 -0.68 6.38 -15.28
C SER A 229 0.17 5.86 -16.43
N LEU A 230 -0.42 5.15 -17.40
CA LEU A 230 0.33 4.62 -18.55
C LEU A 230 0.95 5.73 -19.41
N SER A 231 0.30 6.90 -19.49
CA SER A 231 0.83 8.05 -20.22
C SER A 231 2.02 8.71 -19.52
N MET A 232 2.13 8.53 -18.19
CA MET A 232 3.27 9.03 -17.41
C MET A 232 4.41 8.03 -17.32
N LEU A 233 4.15 6.74 -17.49
CA LEU A 233 5.14 5.68 -17.34
C LEU A 233 6.44 5.93 -18.13
N PRO A 234 6.43 6.22 -19.45
CA PRO A 234 7.67 6.45 -20.21
C PRO A 234 8.48 7.64 -19.67
N ARG A 235 7.79 8.73 -19.31
CA ARG A 235 8.44 9.94 -18.78
C ARG A 235 9.11 9.69 -17.44
N ILE A 236 8.49 8.86 -16.60
CA ILE A 236 9.04 8.48 -15.31
C ILE A 236 10.23 7.54 -15.49
N VAL A 237 10.12 6.54 -16.36
CA VAL A 237 11.22 5.64 -16.73
C VAL A 237 12.43 6.45 -17.22
N ASP A 238 12.22 7.38 -18.15
CA ASP A 238 13.28 8.27 -18.67
C ASP A 238 13.93 9.12 -17.58
N ALA A 239 13.12 9.67 -16.65
CA ALA A 239 13.61 10.55 -15.59
C ALA A 239 14.45 9.82 -14.54
N VAL A 240 14.11 8.57 -14.20
CA VAL A 240 14.80 7.81 -13.15
C VAL A 240 15.93 6.95 -13.70
N GLY A 241 15.81 6.48 -14.94
CA GLY A 241 16.74 5.53 -15.55
C GLY A 241 16.96 4.31 -14.64
N ASP A 242 18.22 3.85 -14.55
CA ASP A 242 18.57 2.68 -13.74
C ASP A 242 18.65 2.95 -12.22
N LYS A 243 18.30 4.17 -11.77
CA LYS A 243 18.46 4.57 -10.35
C LYS A 243 17.35 4.03 -9.45
N LEU A 244 16.18 3.74 -10.01
CA LEU A 244 15.01 3.24 -9.28
C LEU A 244 14.40 2.04 -10.01
N THR A 245 13.90 1.07 -9.24
CA THR A 245 12.98 0.07 -9.79
C THR A 245 11.62 0.72 -10.08
N VAL A 246 11.12 0.60 -11.30
CA VAL A 246 9.82 1.14 -11.70
C VAL A 246 8.76 0.03 -11.66
N LEU A 247 7.69 0.27 -10.91
CA LEU A 247 6.49 -0.55 -10.85
C LEU A 247 5.32 0.23 -11.45
N PHE A 248 4.25 -0.46 -11.83
CA PHE A 248 3.11 0.16 -12.52
C PHE A 248 1.78 -0.45 -12.10
N ASP A 249 0.76 0.38 -11.91
CA ASP A 249 -0.64 -0.07 -11.80
C ASP A 249 -1.62 0.88 -12.54
N SER A 250 -2.91 0.82 -12.20
CA SER A 250 -3.94 1.74 -12.73
C SER A 250 -4.32 1.49 -14.20
N GLY A 251 -5.07 0.41 -14.43
CA GLY A 251 -5.73 0.13 -15.71
C GLY A 251 -5.43 -1.23 -16.33
N ILE A 252 -4.53 -2.02 -15.74
CA ILE A 252 -4.24 -3.39 -16.19
C ILE A 252 -5.49 -4.27 -16.07
N ARG A 253 -5.91 -4.91 -17.16
CA ARG A 253 -7.05 -5.85 -17.19
C ARG A 253 -6.73 -7.16 -17.88
N THR A 254 -5.74 -7.17 -18.77
CA THR A 254 -5.35 -8.33 -19.57
C THR A 254 -3.84 -8.51 -19.60
N GLY A 255 -3.37 -9.68 -20.02
CA GLY A 255 -1.94 -9.93 -20.24
C GLY A 255 -1.32 -9.01 -21.28
N ALA A 256 -2.09 -8.54 -22.28
CA ALA A 256 -1.60 -7.59 -23.26
C ALA A 256 -1.29 -6.22 -22.63
N ASP A 257 -2.03 -5.81 -21.60
CA ASP A 257 -1.78 -4.55 -20.90
C ASP A 257 -0.50 -4.64 -20.07
N ILE A 258 -0.26 -5.79 -19.43
CA ILE A 258 1.00 -6.08 -18.71
C ILE A 258 2.18 -5.97 -19.68
N MET A 259 2.11 -6.65 -20.83
CA MET A 259 3.20 -6.63 -21.81
C MET A 259 3.45 -5.24 -22.40
N LYS A 260 2.41 -4.41 -22.57
CA LYS A 260 2.59 -3.01 -23.00
C LYS A 260 3.29 -2.18 -21.93
N ALA A 261 2.88 -2.30 -20.67
CA ALA A 261 3.52 -1.57 -19.57
C ALA A 261 4.99 -1.97 -19.41
N LEU A 262 5.32 -3.26 -19.52
CA LEU A 262 6.71 -3.74 -19.44
C LEU A 262 7.59 -3.33 -20.63
N ALA A 263 6.98 -3.00 -21.77
CA ALA A 263 7.70 -2.59 -22.98
C ALA A 263 7.97 -1.08 -23.04
N LEU A 264 7.36 -0.31 -22.15
CA LEU A 264 7.55 1.13 -21.98
C LEU A 264 8.58 1.41 -20.87
#